data_AF-A0A935RKT7-F1
#
_entry.id   AF-A0A935RKT7-F1
#
_cell.length_a   1.000
_cell.length_b   1.000
_cell.length_c   1.000
_cell.angle_alpha   90.00
_cell.angle_beta   90.00
_cell.angle_gamma   90.00
#
_symmetry.space_group_name_H-M   'P 1'
#
loop_
_entity.id
_entity.type
_entity.pdbx_description
1 polymer ?
#
loop_
_entity_poly.entity_id
_entity_poly.type
_entity_poly.pdbx_seq_one_letter_code
_entity_poly.pdbx_strand_id
1 'polypeptide(L)'
;MNDIEIKRRDIRPALVFLSGELIAVPIPLEREEVILGRALEADVRVNDTQVSRQHARVTTQIDPSTGSSQYFLSDLNSRNGTFLNGDRITMSRLTNGDKIAIGETLLRFDLLDEIDREYQRQIHRLISHDDLTGLLSSRSFFSELRLEASRATTENRPFCVLMMDGDHFKGVNDKYGHLTGSKTIEEIGLSIMADLRSGDAAARFGGDEFAAFLLDAEMPQALVAAERMRASIERREFSVVQPGRTSEKHHITVSIGVASFPEDSSDPIELVEMADSALYRAKRDGRNRVAAYRDMTHEELSRHLPSRRR
;
A
#
# COMPACT_ATOMS: atom_id res chain seq x y z
N MET A 1 40.03 1.11 33.56
CA MET A 1 40.02 0.38 32.28
C MET A 1 38.57 0.07 32.00
N ASN A 2 37.99 0.80 31.05
CA ASN A 2 36.58 0.68 30.69
C ASN A 2 36.41 -0.56 29.81
N ASP A 3 35.80 -1.60 30.38
CA ASP A 3 35.20 -2.68 29.60
C ASP A 3 33.96 -2.10 28.90
N ILE A 4 34.17 -1.64 27.66
CA ILE A 4 33.09 -1.46 26.71
C ILE A 4 32.67 -2.88 26.29
N GLU A 5 31.74 -3.43 27.05
CA GLU A 5 30.97 -4.60 26.66
C GLU A 5 30.24 -4.23 25.36
N ILE A 6 30.85 -4.59 24.22
CA ILE A 6 30.24 -4.44 22.91
C ILE A 6 28.99 -5.32 22.96
N LYS A 7 27.82 -4.70 23.20
CA LYS A 7 26.52 -5.34 23.04
C LYS A 7 26.57 -6.12 21.72
N ARG A 8 26.48 -7.46 21.80
CA ARG A 8 26.32 -8.30 20.62
C ARG A 8 25.17 -7.69 19.81
N ARG A 9 25.46 -7.21 18.60
CA ARG A 9 24.44 -6.66 17.72
C ARG A 9 23.38 -7.74 17.52
N ASP A 10 22.11 -7.41 17.77
CA ASP A 10 20.98 -8.31 17.54
C ASP A 10 20.75 -8.44 16.02
N ILE A 11 21.57 -9.29 15.40
CA ILE A 11 21.56 -9.59 13.97
C ILE A 11 20.47 -10.62 13.71
N ARG A 12 19.53 -10.30 12.83
CA ARG A 12 18.42 -11.18 12.48
C ARG A 12 18.45 -11.54 10.99
N PRO A 13 18.30 -12.83 10.63
CA PRO A 13 18.20 -13.25 9.25
C PRO A 13 16.86 -12.81 8.65
N ALA A 14 16.90 -12.29 7.43
CA ALA A 14 15.71 -11.92 6.70
C ALA A 14 15.86 -12.16 5.20
N LEU A 15 14.72 -12.36 4.53
CA LEU A 15 14.60 -12.27 3.09
C LEU A 15 13.99 -10.92 2.73
N VAL A 16 14.61 -10.22 1.79
CA VAL A 16 14.14 -8.92 1.28
C VAL A 16 13.80 -9.08 -0.19
N PHE A 17 12.57 -8.75 -0.58
CA PHE A 17 12.19 -8.72 -2.00
C PHE A 17 12.87 -7.54 -2.69
N LEU A 18 13.47 -7.80 -3.85
CA LEU A 18 14.11 -6.78 -4.68
C LEU A 18 13.18 -6.18 -5.73
N SER A 19 11.97 -6.73 -5.87
CA SER A 19 10.92 -6.25 -6.78
C SER A 19 9.52 -6.60 -6.25
N GLY A 20 8.49 -5.96 -6.80
CA GLY A 20 7.09 -6.24 -6.47
C GLY A 20 6.54 -5.45 -5.27
N GLU A 21 5.44 -5.95 -4.71
CA GLU A 21 4.67 -5.31 -3.63
C GLU A 21 5.39 -5.32 -2.28
N LEU A 22 6.24 -6.33 -2.02
CA LEU A 22 6.97 -6.49 -0.76
C LEU A 22 8.39 -5.90 -0.78
N ILE A 23 8.68 -5.02 -1.75
CA ILE A 23 10.01 -4.43 -1.89
C ILE A 23 10.46 -3.74 -0.60
N ALA A 24 11.69 -4.00 -0.18
CA ALA A 24 12.28 -3.46 1.05
C ALA A 24 11.55 -3.83 2.36
N VAL A 25 10.62 -4.79 2.33
CA VAL A 25 10.04 -5.38 3.54
C VAL A 25 10.89 -6.57 3.95
N PRO A 26 11.59 -6.52 5.10
CA PRO A 26 12.36 -7.65 5.59
C PRO A 26 11.43 -8.72 6.17
N ILE A 27 11.42 -9.90 5.56
CA ILE A 27 10.69 -11.06 6.06
C ILE A 27 11.61 -11.85 6.98
N PRO A 28 11.34 -11.86 8.30
CA PRO A 28 12.22 -12.50 9.25
C PRO A 28 12.18 -14.02 9.11
N LEU A 29 13.35 -14.65 9.18
CA LEU A 29 13.50 -16.11 9.15
C LEU A 29 13.52 -16.66 10.59
N GLU A 30 12.35 -16.64 11.24
CA GLU A 30 12.22 -17.00 12.66
C GLU A 30 12.11 -18.52 12.91
N ARG A 31 11.75 -19.28 11.87
CA ARG A 31 11.58 -20.74 11.96
C ARG A 31 12.89 -21.45 11.58
N GLU A 32 13.08 -22.65 12.11
CA GLU A 32 14.19 -23.52 11.68
C GLU A 32 14.08 -23.90 10.20
N GLU A 33 12.86 -23.92 9.68
CA GLU A 33 12.52 -24.21 8.30
C GLU A 33 11.48 -23.19 7.81
N VAL A 34 11.80 -22.54 6.69
CA VAL A 34 10.95 -21.55 6.02
C VAL A 34 10.79 -21.95 4.55
N ILE A 35 9.56 -22.20 4.13
CA ILE A 35 9.20 -22.59 2.76
C ILE A 35 8.85 -21.37 1.92
N LEU A 36 9.49 -21.25 0.76
CA LEU A 36 9.18 -20.27 -0.27
C LEU A 36 8.36 -20.94 -1.37
N GLY A 37 7.25 -20.32 -1.78
CA GLY A 37 6.44 -20.87 -2.87
C GLY A 37 5.19 -20.06 -3.16
N ARG A 38 4.48 -20.41 -4.23
CA ARG A 38 3.25 -19.69 -4.61
C ARG A 38 1.99 -20.13 -3.85
N ALA A 39 2.08 -21.25 -3.14
CA ALA A 39 0.92 -21.79 -2.42
C ALA A 39 0.60 -20.97 -1.17
N LEU A 40 -0.65 -21.03 -0.72
CA LEU A 40 -1.12 -20.28 0.46
C LEU A 40 -0.46 -20.79 1.74
N GLU A 41 -0.09 -22.07 1.76
CA GLU A 41 0.58 -22.74 2.87
C GLU A 41 2.10 -22.47 2.97
N ALA A 42 2.70 -21.76 2.01
CA ALA A 42 4.12 -21.40 2.09
C ALA A 42 4.36 -20.28 3.12
N ASP A 43 5.44 -20.37 3.89
CA ASP A 43 5.81 -19.34 4.87
C ASP A 43 6.12 -18.00 4.20
N VAL A 44 6.80 -18.04 3.05
CA VAL A 44 7.03 -16.88 2.18
C VAL A 44 6.29 -17.10 0.88
N ARG A 45 5.12 -16.48 0.78
CA ARG A 45 4.29 -16.55 -0.42
C ARG A 45 4.87 -15.68 -1.52
N VAL A 46 5.04 -16.27 -2.69
CA VAL A 46 5.55 -15.59 -3.88
C VAL A 46 4.48 -15.59 -4.96
N ASN A 47 4.00 -14.42 -5.34
CA ASN A 47 2.93 -14.28 -6.34
C ASN A 47 3.50 -14.31 -7.77
N ASP A 48 3.97 -15.48 -8.18
CA ASP A 48 4.59 -15.72 -9.48
C ASP A 48 4.13 -17.08 -10.04
N THR A 49 3.60 -17.07 -11.25
CA THR A 49 3.08 -18.29 -11.92
C THR A 49 4.19 -19.27 -12.29
N GLN A 50 5.43 -18.79 -12.44
CA GLN A 50 6.63 -19.59 -12.67
C GLN A 50 7.18 -20.21 -11.39
N VAL A 51 6.66 -19.83 -10.22
CA VAL A 51 7.08 -20.39 -8.93
C VAL A 51 6.26 -21.66 -8.62
N SER A 52 6.93 -22.71 -8.15
CA SER A 52 6.28 -23.95 -7.72
C SER A 52 5.48 -23.71 -6.42
N ARG A 53 4.47 -24.55 -6.15
CA ARG A 53 3.63 -24.43 -4.94
C ARG A 53 4.48 -24.33 -3.67
N GLN A 54 5.42 -25.26 -3.55
CA GLN A 54 6.59 -25.20 -2.68
C GLN A 54 7.79 -25.23 -3.61
N HIS A 55 8.63 -24.20 -3.60
CA HIS A 55 9.68 -24.00 -4.58
C HIS A 55 11.05 -24.22 -3.97
N ALA A 56 11.30 -23.54 -2.85
CA ALA A 56 12.57 -23.60 -2.16
C ALA A 56 12.33 -23.57 -0.65
N ARG A 57 13.36 -23.92 0.10
CA ARG A 57 13.36 -23.88 1.55
C ARG A 57 14.63 -23.23 2.06
N VAL A 58 14.49 -22.38 3.08
CA VAL A 58 15.61 -21.95 3.91
C VAL A 58 15.58 -22.72 5.22
N THR A 59 16.67 -23.39 5.56
CA THR A 59 16.84 -24.07 6.85
C THR A 59 17.95 -23.43 7.66
N THR A 60 17.74 -23.32 8.97
CA THR A 60 18.73 -22.87 9.94
C THR A 60 19.38 -24.07 10.62
N GLN A 61 20.71 -24.10 10.66
CA GLN A 61 21.49 -25.09 11.41
C GLN A 61 22.42 -24.36 12.38
N ILE A 62 22.51 -24.83 13.62
CA ILE A 62 23.45 -24.28 14.60
C ILE A 62 24.75 -25.06 14.48
N ASP A 63 25.85 -24.36 14.22
CA ASP A 63 27.19 -24.94 14.25
C ASP A 63 27.52 -25.38 15.69
N PRO A 64 27.72 -26.69 15.96
CA PRO A 64 27.98 -27.19 17.31
C PRO A 64 29.28 -26.66 17.91
N SER A 65 30.23 -26.25 17.08
CA SER A 65 31.57 -25.80 17.50
C SER A 65 31.60 -24.30 17.84
N THR A 66 30.85 -23.48 17.10
CA THR A 66 30.85 -22.02 17.25
C THR A 66 29.58 -21.48 17.90
N GLY A 67 28.51 -22.29 17.97
CA GLY A 67 27.17 -21.87 18.38
C GLY A 67 26.51 -20.89 17.41
N SER A 68 27.09 -20.68 16.21
CA SER A 68 26.58 -19.73 15.22
C SER A 68 25.53 -20.36 14.32
N SER A 69 24.50 -19.58 13.96
CA SER A 69 23.47 -20.02 13.02
C SER A 69 23.99 -19.92 11.58
N GLN A 70 23.87 -21.02 10.84
CA GLN A 70 24.15 -21.14 9.43
C GLN A 70 22.85 -21.37 8.67
N TYR A 71 22.70 -20.71 7.52
CA TYR A 71 21.49 -20.76 6.73
C TYR A 71 21.78 -21.48 5.42
N PHE A 72 20.87 -22.36 5.01
CA PHE A 72 20.99 -23.13 3.78
C PHE A 72 19.73 -22.97 2.95
N LEU A 73 19.90 -22.69 1.66
CA LEU A 73 18.85 -22.68 0.67
C LEU A 73 18.83 -24.02 -0.05
N SER A 74 17.67 -24.65 -0.15
CA SER A 74 17.46 -25.90 -0.90
C SER A 74 16.33 -25.75 -1.91
N ASP A 75 16.53 -26.26 -3.13
CA ASP A 75 15.47 -26.41 -4.13
C ASP A 75 14.59 -27.61 -3.76
N LEU A 76 13.27 -27.45 -3.85
CA LEU A 76 12.29 -28.51 -3.54
C LEU A 76 11.79 -29.21 -4.81
N ASN A 77 12.71 -29.58 -5.70
CA ASN A 77 12.42 -30.10 -7.03
C ASN A 77 11.48 -29.17 -7.81
N SER A 78 11.79 -27.89 -7.79
CA SER A 78 10.96 -26.89 -8.46
C SER A 78 11.01 -27.05 -9.97
N ARG A 79 9.91 -26.69 -10.65
CA ARG A 79 9.81 -26.81 -12.10
C ARG A 79 10.87 -25.99 -12.85
N ASN A 80 11.14 -24.78 -12.37
CA ASN A 80 12.02 -23.81 -13.04
C ASN A 80 13.40 -23.69 -12.38
N GLY A 81 13.62 -24.34 -11.24
CA GLY A 81 14.88 -24.28 -10.50
C GLY A 81 14.99 -23.06 -9.59
N THR A 82 15.76 -23.25 -8.52
CA THR A 82 16.22 -22.20 -7.62
C THR A 82 17.63 -21.77 -8.02
N PHE A 83 17.88 -20.46 -8.07
CA PHE A 83 19.18 -19.89 -8.42
C PHE A 83 19.72 -19.04 -7.29
N LEU A 84 21.02 -19.16 -7.01
CA LEU A 84 21.75 -18.35 -6.04
C LEU A 84 22.86 -17.60 -6.79
N ASN A 85 22.82 -16.27 -6.76
CA ASN A 85 23.76 -15.39 -7.47
C ASN A 85 23.92 -15.68 -8.98
N GLY A 86 22.89 -16.25 -9.60
CA GLY A 86 22.86 -16.61 -11.03
C GLY A 86 23.10 -18.10 -11.30
N ASP A 87 23.61 -18.85 -10.32
CA ASP A 87 23.89 -20.28 -10.48
C ASP A 87 22.72 -21.14 -9.99
N ARG A 88 22.32 -22.14 -10.77
CA ARG A 88 21.27 -23.09 -10.37
C ARG A 88 21.80 -23.98 -9.25
N ILE A 89 21.05 -24.08 -8.16
CA ILE A 89 21.44 -24.88 -6.99
C ILE A 89 20.46 -26.01 -6.71
N THR A 90 20.94 -27.06 -6.06
CA THR A 90 20.09 -28.02 -5.33
C THR A 90 20.10 -27.70 -3.84
N MET A 91 21.28 -27.39 -3.30
CA MET A 91 21.47 -26.89 -1.95
C MET A 91 22.71 -26.01 -1.91
N SER A 92 22.66 -24.88 -1.22
CA SER A 92 23.81 -24.02 -0.99
C SER A 92 23.71 -23.29 0.34
N ARG A 93 24.85 -22.96 0.94
CA ARG A 93 24.91 -22.11 2.14
C ARG A 93 24.66 -20.66 1.74
N LEU A 94 23.83 -19.95 2.50
CA LEU A 94 23.57 -18.53 2.33
C LEU A 94 24.56 -17.68 3.13
N THR A 95 24.93 -16.55 2.54
CA THR A 95 25.77 -15.51 3.11
C THR A 95 25.10 -14.14 2.91
N ASN A 96 25.41 -13.19 3.79
CA ASN A 96 24.78 -11.87 3.75
C ASN A 96 24.96 -11.19 2.39
N GLY A 97 23.86 -10.73 1.79
CA GLY A 97 23.83 -10.09 0.48
C GLY A 97 23.59 -11.04 -0.70
N ASP A 98 23.49 -12.35 -0.47
CA ASP A 98 23.22 -13.33 -1.52
C ASP A 98 21.86 -13.11 -2.18
N LYS A 99 21.84 -13.22 -3.51
CA LYS A 99 20.64 -13.02 -4.34
C LYS A 99 20.04 -14.36 -4.70
N ILE A 100 18.76 -14.53 -4.39
CA ILE A 100 18.00 -15.74 -4.65
C ILE A 100 16.99 -15.43 -5.75
N ALA A 101 17.02 -16.17 -6.85
CA ALA A 101 16.02 -16.07 -7.91
C ALA A 101 15.18 -17.34 -7.99
N ILE A 102 13.86 -17.16 -7.99
CA ILE A 102 12.85 -18.22 -8.15
C ILE A 102 11.77 -17.71 -9.11
N GLY A 103 11.66 -18.33 -10.30
CA GLY A 103 10.84 -17.74 -11.37
C GLY A 103 11.39 -16.38 -11.80
N GLU A 104 10.53 -15.36 -11.86
CA GLU A 104 10.89 -13.95 -12.11
C GLU A 104 11.15 -13.17 -10.81
N THR A 105 10.87 -13.78 -9.66
CA THR A 105 11.05 -13.15 -8.35
C THR A 105 12.51 -13.17 -7.91
N LEU A 106 13.01 -12.01 -7.51
CA LEU A 106 14.36 -11.84 -6.97
C LEU A 106 14.29 -11.41 -5.50
N LEU A 107 14.99 -12.15 -4.65
CA LEU A 107 15.11 -11.94 -3.21
C LEU A 107 16.58 -11.74 -2.85
N ARG A 108 16.83 -11.10 -1.72
CA ARG A 108 18.16 -11.03 -1.10
C ARG A 108 18.09 -11.59 0.32
N PHE A 109 19.05 -12.43 0.67
CA PHE A 109 19.24 -12.87 2.05
C PHE A 109 20.13 -11.87 2.78
N ASP A 110 19.61 -11.27 3.84
CA ASP A 110 20.34 -10.29 4.65
C ASP A 110 20.37 -10.71 6.13
N LEU A 111 21.49 -10.40 6.78
CA LEU A 111 21.69 -10.48 8.22
C LEU A 111 21.59 -9.05 8.77
N LEU A 112 20.40 -8.66 9.20
CA LEU A 112 20.06 -7.27 9.52
C LEU A 112 20.24 -6.97 11.01
N ASP A 113 21.09 -6.00 11.34
CA ASP A 113 21.13 -5.43 12.69
C ASP A 113 20.00 -4.41 12.92
N GLU A 114 19.97 -3.75 14.08
CA GLU A 114 18.93 -2.77 14.40
C GLU A 114 18.94 -1.56 13.47
N ILE A 115 20.13 -1.10 13.06
CA ILE A 115 20.32 0.04 12.16
C ILE A 115 19.86 -0.36 10.76
N ASP A 116 20.22 -1.55 10.29
CA ASP A 116 19.78 -2.05 8.99
C ASP A 116 18.25 -2.18 8.91
N ARG A 117 17.61 -2.68 9.97
CA ARG A 117 16.15 -2.78 10.03
C ARG A 117 15.48 -1.41 10.01
N GLU A 118 16.02 -0.43 10.72
CA GLU A 118 15.49 0.94 10.65
C GLU A 118 15.69 1.55 9.26
N TYR A 119 16.84 1.33 8.63
CA TYR A 119 17.07 1.78 7.26
C TYR A 119 16.08 1.15 6.27
N GLN A 120 15.84 -0.16 6.35
CA GLN A 120 14.84 -0.84 5.52
C GLN A 120 13.42 -0.30 5.76
N ARG A 121 13.03 -0.03 7.01
CA ARG A 121 11.75 0.61 7.32
C ARG A 121 11.61 1.99 6.67
N GLN A 122 12.68 2.79 6.66
CA GLN A 122 12.68 4.09 6.01
C GLN A 122 12.54 3.97 4.50
N ILE A 123 13.27 3.04 3.86
CA ILE A 123 13.13 2.77 2.43
C ILE A 123 11.70 2.31 2.09
N HIS A 124 11.15 1.37 2.86
CA HIS A 124 9.78 0.93 2.68
C HIS A 124 8.80 2.10 2.82
N ARG A 125 8.96 2.97 3.82
CA ARG A 125 8.09 4.14 3.99
C ARG A 125 8.10 5.07 2.78
N LEU A 126 9.28 5.33 2.20
CA LEU A 126 9.45 6.17 1.01
C LEU A 126 8.81 5.56 -0.25
N ILE A 127 8.72 4.23 -0.33
CA ILE A 127 8.05 3.54 -1.44
C ILE A 127 6.53 3.51 -1.20
N SER A 128 6.14 3.28 0.05
CA SER A 128 4.76 2.96 0.37
C SER A 128 3.87 4.19 0.55
N HIS A 129 4.46 5.37 0.77
CA HIS A 129 3.72 6.61 1.03
C HIS A 129 4.03 7.68 -0.03
N ASP A 130 3.06 8.56 -0.27
CA ASP A 130 3.24 9.79 -1.06
C ASP A 130 3.95 10.85 -0.21
N ASP A 131 5.06 11.38 -0.72
CA ASP A 131 5.92 12.33 -0.01
C ASP A 131 5.21 13.63 0.37
N LEU A 132 4.20 14.05 -0.42
CA LEU A 132 3.51 15.31 -0.20
C LEU A 132 2.46 15.21 0.92
N THR A 133 1.73 14.11 0.97
CA THR A 133 0.55 13.96 1.84
C THR A 133 0.81 13.03 3.02
N GLY A 134 1.83 12.18 2.94
CA GLY A 134 2.07 11.11 3.91
C GLY A 134 1.02 10.00 3.89
N LEU A 135 0.08 10.03 2.95
CA LEU A 135 -0.87 8.94 2.67
C LEU A 135 -0.15 7.81 1.92
N LEU A 136 -0.81 6.67 1.74
CA LEU A 136 -0.27 5.61 0.90
C LEU A 136 -0.07 6.09 -0.55
N SER A 137 0.93 5.53 -1.21
CA SER A 137 1.06 5.61 -2.66
C SER A 137 -0.03 4.77 -3.32
N SER A 138 -0.45 5.13 -4.53
CA SER A 138 -1.49 4.40 -5.28
C SER A 138 -1.17 2.91 -5.43
N ARG A 139 0.11 2.57 -5.63
CA ARG A 139 0.59 1.17 -5.68
C ARG A 139 0.30 0.44 -4.37
N SER A 140 0.65 1.04 -3.23
CA SER A 140 0.50 0.42 -1.91
C SER A 140 -0.96 0.26 -1.54
N PHE A 141 -1.79 1.23 -1.91
CA PHE A 141 -3.24 1.14 -1.76
C PHE A 141 -3.82 -0.11 -2.42
N PHE A 142 -3.49 -0.37 -3.69
CA PHE A 142 -3.98 -1.55 -4.39
C PHE A 142 -3.46 -2.86 -3.79
N SER A 143 -2.20 -2.87 -3.33
CA SER A 143 -1.62 -4.02 -2.64
C SER A 143 -2.38 -4.34 -1.35
N GLU A 144 -2.64 -3.34 -0.52
CA GLU A 144 -3.38 -3.49 0.74
C GLU A 144 -4.85 -3.85 0.48
N LEU A 145 -5.51 -3.18 -0.46
CA LEU A 145 -6.90 -3.44 -0.81
C LEU A 145 -7.13 -4.89 -1.27
N ARG A 146 -6.21 -5.46 -2.05
CA ARG A 146 -6.27 -6.87 -2.48
C ARG A 146 -6.12 -7.83 -1.30
N LEU A 147 -5.23 -7.52 -0.36
CA LEU A 147 -5.07 -8.31 0.86
C LEU A 147 -6.34 -8.27 1.70
N GLU A 148 -6.90 -7.08 1.90
CA GLU A 148 -8.14 -6.89 2.67
C GLU A 148 -9.34 -7.55 2.00
N ALA A 149 -9.45 -7.52 0.67
CA ALA A 149 -10.51 -8.26 -0.03
C ALA A 149 -10.41 -9.78 0.15
N SER A 150 -9.20 -10.34 0.15
CA SER A 150 -9.00 -11.75 0.45
C SER A 150 -9.39 -12.10 1.90
N ARG A 151 -9.10 -11.22 2.86
CA ARG A 151 -9.49 -11.37 4.27
C ARG A 151 -11.01 -11.25 4.44
N ALA A 152 -11.60 -10.18 3.92
CA ALA A 152 -13.02 -9.90 3.90
C ALA A 152 -13.85 -11.06 3.33
N THR A 153 -13.39 -11.69 2.26
CA THR A 153 -14.03 -12.90 1.70
C THR A 153 -14.03 -14.07 2.67
N THR A 154 -12.91 -14.29 3.36
CA THR A 154 -12.73 -15.43 4.28
C THR A 154 -13.50 -15.22 5.59
N GLU A 155 -13.52 -13.99 6.08
CA GLU A 155 -14.13 -13.61 7.35
C GLU A 155 -15.58 -13.14 7.21
N ASN A 156 -16.07 -13.01 5.98
CA ASN A 156 -17.38 -12.46 5.64
C ASN A 156 -17.60 -11.07 6.24
N ARG A 157 -16.61 -10.18 6.11
CA ARG A 157 -16.62 -8.81 6.63
C ARG A 157 -16.69 -7.80 5.49
N PRO A 158 -17.70 -6.92 5.45
CA PRO A 158 -17.80 -5.90 4.41
C PRO A 158 -16.80 -4.76 4.64
N PHE A 159 -16.40 -4.12 3.55
CA PHE A 159 -15.68 -2.85 3.57
C PHE A 159 -16.18 -1.98 2.42
N CYS A 160 -15.89 -0.68 2.47
CA CYS A 160 -16.24 0.24 1.37
C CYS A 160 -15.00 0.94 0.84
N VAL A 161 -15.00 1.22 -0.47
CA VAL A 161 -13.97 2.02 -1.16
C VAL A 161 -14.54 3.40 -1.46
N LEU A 162 -13.73 4.41 -1.21
CA LEU A 162 -14.02 5.81 -1.49
C LEU A 162 -13.04 6.31 -2.55
N MET A 163 -13.56 7.03 -3.54
CA MET A 163 -12.78 7.83 -4.49
C MET A 163 -13.12 9.30 -4.29
N MET A 164 -12.11 10.15 -4.23
CA MET A 164 -12.24 11.56 -3.86
C MET A 164 -11.43 12.44 -4.79
N ASP A 165 -11.91 13.66 -5.04
CA ASP A 165 -11.18 14.64 -5.85
C ASP A 165 -11.51 16.07 -5.43
N GLY A 166 -10.48 16.92 -5.45
CA GLY A 166 -10.55 18.34 -5.13
C GLY A 166 -11.35 19.15 -6.15
N ASP A 167 -12.50 19.68 -5.73
CA ASP A 167 -13.36 20.45 -6.60
C ASP A 167 -12.68 21.75 -7.04
N HIS A 168 -12.60 21.97 -8.35
CA HIS A 168 -12.00 23.17 -8.95
C HIS A 168 -10.54 23.42 -8.54
N PHE A 169 -9.78 22.36 -8.20
CA PHE A 169 -8.39 22.47 -7.78
C PHE A 169 -7.48 23.21 -8.78
N LYS A 170 -7.72 23.06 -10.08
CA LYS A 170 -7.01 23.85 -11.11
C LYS A 170 -7.13 25.37 -10.85
N GLY A 171 -8.29 25.84 -10.41
CA GLY A 171 -8.50 27.25 -10.04
C GLY A 171 -7.63 27.71 -8.87
N VAL A 172 -7.31 26.81 -7.92
CA VAL A 172 -6.36 27.11 -6.83
C VAL A 172 -4.97 27.32 -7.40
N ASN A 173 -4.51 26.43 -8.30
CA ASN A 173 -3.23 26.59 -8.98
C ASN A 173 -3.17 27.88 -9.81
N ASP A 174 -4.21 28.14 -10.61
CA ASP A 174 -4.25 29.30 -11.51
C ASP A 174 -4.28 30.61 -10.72
N LYS A 175 -4.95 30.65 -9.57
CA LYS A 175 -5.07 31.85 -8.73
C LYS A 175 -3.89 32.07 -7.78
N TYR A 176 -3.41 31.01 -7.14
CA TYR A 176 -2.46 31.10 -6.02
C TYR A 176 -1.07 30.51 -6.32
N GLY A 177 -0.92 29.85 -7.46
CA GLY A 177 0.31 29.16 -7.87
C GLY A 177 0.44 27.75 -7.30
N HIS A 178 1.32 26.96 -7.94
CA HIS A 178 1.51 25.54 -7.62
C HIS A 178 2.00 25.26 -6.19
N LEU A 179 2.73 26.18 -5.56
CA LEU A 179 3.14 26.00 -4.15
C LEU A 179 1.92 25.96 -3.22
N THR A 180 0.95 26.84 -3.44
CA THR A 180 -0.32 26.82 -2.71
C THR A 180 -1.15 25.59 -3.07
N GLY A 181 -1.14 25.17 -4.35
CA GLY A 181 -1.78 23.93 -4.76
C GLY A 181 -1.23 22.71 -4.03
N SER A 182 0.10 22.54 -4.00
CA SER A 182 0.75 21.45 -3.24
C SER A 182 0.42 21.52 -1.76
N LYS A 183 0.42 22.73 -1.16
CA LYS A 183 0.05 22.88 0.25
C LYS A 183 -1.42 22.51 0.50
N THR A 184 -2.30 22.82 -0.44
CA THR A 184 -3.72 22.47 -0.37
C THR A 184 -3.89 20.95 -0.44
N ILE A 185 -3.16 20.25 -1.32
CA ILE A 185 -3.17 18.78 -1.40
C ILE A 185 -2.68 18.15 -0.09
N GLU A 186 -1.58 18.65 0.46
CA GLU A 186 -1.06 18.22 1.76
C GLU A 186 -2.12 18.39 2.86
N GLU A 187 -2.75 19.56 2.95
CA GLU A 187 -3.78 19.85 3.96
C GLU A 187 -5.06 19.01 3.77
N ILE A 188 -5.45 18.68 2.53
CA ILE A 188 -6.52 17.72 2.25
C ILE A 188 -6.14 16.34 2.77
N GLY A 189 -4.93 15.85 2.46
CA GLY A 189 -4.45 14.55 2.92
C GLY A 189 -4.44 14.43 4.45
N LEU A 190 -3.99 15.48 5.14
CA LEU A 190 -4.05 15.57 6.60
C LEU A 190 -5.49 15.54 7.13
N SER A 191 -6.43 16.19 6.43
CA SER A 191 -7.85 16.17 6.79
C SER A 191 -8.44 14.77 6.66
N ILE A 192 -8.15 14.08 5.54
CA ILE A 192 -8.58 12.70 5.31
C ILE A 192 -8.06 11.79 6.42
N MET A 193 -6.75 11.85 6.71
CA MET A 193 -6.12 11.01 7.72
C MET A 193 -6.71 11.21 9.13
N ALA A 194 -7.06 12.45 9.48
CA ALA A 194 -7.68 12.75 10.77
C ALA A 194 -9.10 12.17 10.93
N ASP A 195 -9.79 11.91 9.81
CA ASP A 195 -11.14 11.35 9.79
C ASP A 195 -11.16 9.81 9.68
N LEU A 196 -10.01 9.16 9.49
CA LEU A 196 -9.89 7.70 9.43
C LEU A 196 -9.82 7.05 10.81
N ARG A 197 -10.33 5.82 10.93
CA ARG A 197 -10.19 4.99 12.13
C ARG A 197 -8.93 4.14 12.05
N SER A 198 -8.57 3.52 13.16
CA SER A 198 -7.53 2.48 13.18
C SER A 198 -7.95 1.33 12.26
N GLY A 199 -7.09 0.99 11.29
CA GLY A 199 -7.33 -0.07 10.31
C GLY A 199 -7.82 0.43 8.95
N ASP A 200 -8.47 1.60 8.89
CA ASP A 200 -8.78 2.25 7.63
C ASP A 200 -7.48 2.77 6.97
N ALA A 201 -7.47 2.88 5.65
CA ALA A 201 -6.34 3.46 4.92
C ALA A 201 -6.80 4.44 3.86
N ALA A 202 -5.94 5.41 3.56
CA ALA A 202 -6.11 6.33 2.44
C ALA A 202 -4.81 6.50 1.66
N ALA A 203 -4.98 6.87 0.40
CA ALA A 203 -3.91 7.01 -0.58
C ALA A 203 -4.11 8.24 -1.44
N ARG A 204 -3.00 8.76 -1.95
CA ARG A 204 -3.04 9.73 -3.06
C ARG A 204 -2.90 8.97 -4.37
N PHE A 205 -3.92 9.09 -5.23
CA PHE A 205 -3.96 8.39 -6.52
C PHE A 205 -3.15 9.13 -7.59
N GLY A 206 -3.15 10.46 -7.54
CA GLY A 206 -2.38 11.33 -8.44
C GLY A 206 -3.01 12.72 -8.52
N GLY A 207 -2.21 13.76 -8.74
CA GLY A 207 -2.73 15.13 -8.76
C GLY A 207 -3.44 15.49 -7.45
N ASP A 208 -4.74 15.77 -7.55
CA ASP A 208 -5.70 16.08 -6.48
C ASP A 208 -6.72 14.96 -6.23
N GLU A 209 -6.46 13.75 -6.76
CA GLU A 209 -7.27 12.55 -6.54
C GLU A 209 -6.76 11.75 -5.34
N PHE A 210 -7.69 11.30 -4.50
CA PHE A 210 -7.44 10.48 -3.32
C PHE A 210 -8.36 9.26 -3.32
N ALA A 211 -7.95 8.22 -2.62
CA ALA A 211 -8.81 7.07 -2.33
C ALA A 211 -8.71 6.67 -0.87
N ALA A 212 -9.71 5.96 -0.38
CA ALA A 212 -9.68 5.32 0.92
C ALA A 212 -10.43 3.99 0.88
N PHE A 213 -10.13 3.09 1.81
CA PHE A 213 -11.02 1.98 2.15
C PHE A 213 -11.32 2.02 3.64
N LEU A 214 -12.58 1.72 3.98
CA LEU A 214 -13.09 1.70 5.35
C LEU A 214 -13.42 0.26 5.72
N LEU A 215 -12.67 -0.30 6.66
CA LEU A 215 -12.84 -1.69 7.08
C LEU A 215 -14.05 -1.84 8.01
N ASP A 216 -14.64 -3.03 8.03
CA ASP A 216 -15.81 -3.36 8.84
C ASP A 216 -16.97 -2.36 8.67
N ALA A 217 -17.17 -1.89 7.43
CA ALA A 217 -18.14 -0.85 7.11
C ALA A 217 -19.03 -1.27 5.93
N GLU A 218 -20.34 -1.30 6.20
CA GLU A 218 -21.36 -1.35 5.16
C GLU A 218 -21.64 0.07 4.60
N MET A 219 -22.34 0.13 3.47
CA MET A 219 -22.61 1.37 2.75
C MET A 219 -23.18 2.51 3.63
N PRO A 220 -24.16 2.30 4.54
CA PRO A 220 -24.67 3.38 5.39
C PRO A 220 -23.58 4.02 6.28
N GLN A 221 -22.71 3.19 6.86
CA GLN A 221 -21.60 3.60 7.72
C GLN A 221 -20.53 4.34 6.90
N ALA A 222 -20.24 3.85 5.69
CA ALA A 222 -19.30 4.48 4.77
C ALA A 222 -19.79 5.84 4.30
N LEU A 223 -21.09 6.00 4.00
CA LEU A 223 -21.68 7.29 3.63
C LEU A 223 -21.59 8.32 4.76
N VAL A 224 -21.81 7.90 6.01
CA VAL A 224 -21.63 8.79 7.18
C VAL A 224 -20.17 9.23 7.32
N ALA A 225 -19.22 8.31 7.14
CA ALA A 225 -17.79 8.63 7.21
C ALA A 225 -17.35 9.55 6.05
N ALA A 226 -17.80 9.27 4.83
CA ALA A 226 -17.55 10.08 3.64
C ALA A 226 -18.11 11.51 3.82
N GLU A 227 -19.34 11.64 4.33
CA GLU A 227 -19.95 12.96 4.54
C GLU A 227 -19.23 13.75 5.64
N ARG A 228 -18.79 13.07 6.71
CA ARG A 228 -17.94 13.69 7.74
C ARG A 228 -16.66 14.25 7.12
N MET A 229 -15.98 13.45 6.30
CA MET A 229 -14.73 13.83 5.64
C MET A 229 -14.94 15.00 4.68
N ARG A 230 -15.99 14.96 3.86
CA ARG A 230 -16.39 16.06 2.97
C ARG A 230 -16.64 17.36 3.73
N ALA A 231 -17.44 17.30 4.80
CA ALA A 231 -17.77 18.45 5.64
C ALA A 231 -16.59 18.97 6.47
N SER A 232 -15.62 18.11 6.80
CA SER A 232 -14.36 18.46 7.47
C SER A 232 -13.50 19.32 6.54
N ILE A 233 -13.35 18.88 5.29
CA ILE A 233 -12.60 19.59 4.24
C ILE A 233 -13.28 20.91 3.87
N GLU A 234 -14.60 20.91 3.64
CA GLU A 234 -15.36 22.12 3.30
C GLU A 234 -15.21 23.25 4.34
N ARG A 235 -15.21 22.90 5.64
CA ARG A 235 -15.10 23.88 6.73
C ARG A 235 -13.67 24.34 7.01
N ARG A 236 -12.68 23.73 6.37
CA ARG A 236 -11.27 24.03 6.63
C ARG A 236 -10.83 25.28 5.87
N GLU A 237 -10.11 26.15 6.56
CA GLU A 237 -9.38 27.25 5.94
C GLU A 237 -7.98 26.79 5.50
N PHE A 238 -7.76 26.73 4.18
CA PHE A 238 -6.52 26.27 3.57
C PHE A 238 -5.50 27.40 3.47
N SER A 239 -4.23 27.06 3.67
CA SER A 239 -3.13 28.02 3.75
C SER A 239 -2.67 28.44 2.35
N VAL A 240 -2.54 29.74 2.11
CA VAL A 240 -1.89 30.27 0.89
C VAL A 240 -0.39 30.39 1.12
N VAL A 241 0.40 29.88 0.18
CA VAL A 241 1.87 29.92 0.23
C VAL A 241 2.38 30.88 -0.85
N GLN A 242 2.59 32.14 -0.47
CA GLN A 242 3.14 33.18 -1.34
C GLN A 242 4.17 34.07 -0.61
N PRO A 243 5.25 34.50 -1.30
CA PRO A 243 6.20 35.45 -0.73
C PRO A 243 5.50 36.73 -0.25
N GLY A 244 5.65 37.06 1.04
CA GLY A 244 5.07 38.27 1.64
C GLY A 244 3.58 38.20 1.99
N ARG A 245 2.89 37.06 1.79
CA ARG A 245 1.47 36.85 2.13
C ARG A 245 1.25 35.52 2.85
N THR A 246 1.77 35.38 4.05
CA THR A 246 1.71 34.14 4.84
C THR A 246 0.40 33.94 5.63
N SER A 247 -0.49 34.93 5.65
CA SER A 247 -1.75 34.88 6.43
C SER A 247 -3.01 34.75 5.58
N GLU A 248 -2.91 34.73 4.25
CA GLU A 248 -4.08 34.57 3.39
C GLU A 248 -4.60 33.12 3.45
N LYS A 249 -5.93 32.97 3.43
CA LYS A 249 -6.63 31.70 3.47
C LYS A 249 -7.56 31.54 2.27
N HIS A 250 -7.80 30.31 1.87
CA HIS A 250 -8.76 29.97 0.82
C HIS A 250 -9.60 28.75 1.23
N HIS A 251 -10.63 28.46 0.44
CA HIS A 251 -11.52 27.32 0.66
C HIS A 251 -11.56 26.45 -0.59
N ILE A 252 -11.59 25.14 -0.38
CA ILE A 252 -11.81 24.13 -1.41
C ILE A 252 -12.74 23.05 -0.86
N THR A 253 -13.50 22.42 -1.74
CA THR A 253 -14.38 21.29 -1.41
C THR A 253 -13.90 20.02 -2.09
N VAL A 254 -14.45 18.87 -1.68
CA VAL A 254 -14.22 17.60 -2.36
C VAL A 254 -15.53 16.96 -2.77
N SER A 255 -15.51 16.28 -3.91
CA SER A 255 -16.54 15.32 -4.28
C SER A 255 -16.07 13.93 -3.93
N ILE A 256 -17.00 13.05 -3.50
CA ILE A 256 -16.68 11.69 -3.05
C ILE A 256 -17.64 10.68 -3.70
N GLY A 257 -17.10 9.60 -4.24
CA GLY A 257 -17.84 8.41 -4.68
C GLY A 257 -17.57 7.23 -3.77
N VAL A 258 -18.57 6.39 -3.52
CA VAL A 258 -18.50 5.23 -2.61
C VAL A 258 -19.00 3.96 -3.28
N ALA A 259 -18.29 2.86 -3.11
CA ALA A 259 -18.70 1.51 -3.51
C ALA A 259 -18.44 0.50 -2.37
N SER A 260 -19.23 -0.58 -2.31
CA SER A 260 -19.28 -1.56 -1.22
C SER A 260 -18.81 -2.95 -1.64
N PHE A 261 -17.91 -3.54 -0.87
CA PHE A 261 -17.53 -4.95 -0.98
C PHE A 261 -18.36 -5.82 -0.02
N PRO A 262 -18.86 -7.00 -0.44
CA PRO A 262 -18.86 -7.53 -1.81
C PRO A 262 -20.12 -7.14 -2.61
N GLU A 263 -20.99 -6.28 -2.06
CA GLU A 263 -22.32 -6.01 -2.63
C GLU A 263 -22.29 -5.42 -4.04
N ASP A 264 -21.39 -4.48 -4.31
CA ASP A 264 -21.23 -3.85 -5.63
C ASP A 264 -20.28 -4.69 -6.52
N SER A 265 -19.14 -5.14 -5.97
CA SER A 265 -18.24 -6.10 -6.63
C SER A 265 -17.36 -6.85 -5.62
N SER A 266 -16.99 -8.09 -5.96
CA SER A 266 -15.97 -8.87 -5.27
C SER A 266 -14.56 -8.71 -5.85
N ASP A 267 -14.39 -7.95 -6.94
CA ASP A 267 -13.08 -7.60 -7.49
C ASP A 267 -12.65 -6.21 -6.96
N PRO A 268 -11.54 -6.12 -6.21
CA PRO A 268 -11.02 -4.86 -5.71
C PRO A 268 -10.78 -3.77 -6.77
N ILE A 269 -10.38 -4.16 -7.98
CA ILE A 269 -10.09 -3.21 -9.06
C ILE A 269 -11.40 -2.64 -9.60
N GLU A 270 -12.36 -3.50 -9.88
CA GLU A 270 -13.70 -3.09 -10.33
C GLU A 270 -14.38 -2.20 -9.28
N LEU A 271 -14.21 -2.51 -7.99
CA LEU A 271 -14.78 -1.73 -6.90
C LEU A 271 -14.25 -0.28 -6.86
N VAL A 272 -12.96 -0.08 -7.16
CA VAL A 272 -12.36 1.26 -7.30
C VAL A 272 -12.96 2.00 -8.52
N GLU A 273 -13.16 1.31 -9.64
CA GLU A 273 -13.79 1.90 -10.85
C GLU A 273 -15.26 2.27 -10.61
N MET A 274 -15.98 1.48 -9.82
CA MET A 274 -17.35 1.77 -9.39
C MET A 274 -17.40 3.00 -8.48
N ALA A 275 -16.49 3.10 -7.50
CA ALA A 275 -16.36 4.30 -6.66
C ALA A 275 -15.99 5.54 -7.48
N ASP A 276 -15.13 5.41 -8.50
CA ASP A 276 -14.82 6.50 -9.43
C ASP A 276 -16.02 6.94 -10.27
N SER A 277 -16.84 5.99 -10.70
CA SER A 277 -18.10 6.27 -11.42
C SER A 277 -19.06 7.09 -10.55
N ALA A 278 -19.17 6.73 -9.27
CA ALA A 278 -19.95 7.48 -8.30
C ALA A 278 -19.35 8.89 -8.05
N LEU A 279 -18.02 9.01 -7.98
CA LEU A 279 -17.33 10.30 -7.85
C LEU A 279 -17.64 11.21 -9.05
N TYR A 280 -17.63 10.67 -10.25
CA TYR A 280 -17.99 11.41 -11.46
C TYR A 280 -19.43 11.94 -11.38
N ARG A 281 -20.37 11.12 -10.89
CA ARG A 281 -21.74 11.57 -10.63
C ARG A 281 -21.78 12.70 -9.61
N ALA A 282 -21.07 12.58 -8.49
CA ALA A 282 -20.99 13.63 -7.48
C ALA A 282 -20.52 14.97 -8.07
N LYS A 283 -19.49 14.93 -8.92
CA LYS A 283 -18.99 16.12 -9.64
C LYS A 283 -20.01 16.70 -10.61
N ARG A 284 -20.71 15.84 -11.36
CA ARG A 284 -21.70 16.27 -12.36
C ARG A 284 -22.92 16.90 -11.70
N ASP A 285 -23.38 16.33 -10.59
CA ASP A 285 -24.62 16.73 -9.95
C ASP A 285 -24.47 18.02 -9.11
N GLY A 286 -23.27 18.62 -9.09
CA GLY A 286 -23.02 19.94 -8.52
C GLY A 286 -21.82 20.01 -7.58
N ARG A 287 -20.99 18.96 -7.54
CA ARG A 287 -19.79 18.87 -6.68
C ARG A 287 -20.12 18.91 -5.19
N ASN A 288 -19.08 18.92 -4.35
CA ASN A 288 -19.17 19.06 -2.90
C ASN A 288 -20.23 18.15 -2.29
N ARG A 289 -20.18 16.86 -2.64
CA ARG A 289 -21.16 15.86 -2.21
C ARG A 289 -20.59 14.45 -2.25
N VAL A 290 -21.29 13.56 -1.56
CA VAL A 290 -21.06 12.12 -1.60
C VAL A 290 -22.10 11.48 -2.53
N ALA A 291 -21.68 10.52 -3.34
CA ALA A 291 -22.58 9.67 -4.13
C ALA A 291 -22.23 8.19 -3.92
N ALA A 292 -23.23 7.33 -3.74
CA ALA A 292 -23.06 5.89 -3.74
C ALA A 292 -23.20 5.32 -5.15
N TYR A 293 -22.39 4.32 -5.49
CA TYR A 293 -22.48 3.61 -6.76
C TYR A 293 -23.86 2.95 -6.95
N ARG A 294 -24.36 2.26 -5.91
CA ARG A 294 -25.66 1.57 -5.94
C ARG A 294 -26.87 2.48 -6.23
N ASP A 295 -26.73 3.79 -6.03
CA ASP A 295 -27.80 4.75 -6.30
C ASP A 295 -27.80 5.22 -7.76
N MET A 296 -26.85 4.78 -8.59
CA MET A 296 -26.73 5.16 -10.00
C MET A 296 -27.78 4.46 -10.86
N THR A 297 -28.36 5.22 -11.78
CA THR A 297 -29.32 4.72 -12.77
C THR A 297 -28.63 4.00 -13.92
N HIS A 298 -29.36 3.12 -14.62
CA HIS A 298 -28.82 2.38 -15.76
C HIS A 298 -28.32 3.31 -16.89
N GLU A 299 -28.97 4.46 -17.08
CA GLU A 299 -28.50 5.48 -18.02
C GLU A 299 -27.16 6.10 -17.64
N GLU A 300 -26.89 6.26 -16.35
CA GLU A 300 -25.62 6.82 -15.86
C GLU A 300 -24.49 5.82 -16.02
N LEU A 301 -24.75 4.54 -15.76
CA LEU A 301 -23.78 3.45 -15.95
C LEU A 301 -23.41 3.23 -17.43
N SER A 302 -24.35 3.52 -18.34
CA SER A 302 -24.14 3.35 -19.79
C SER A 302 -23.31 4.48 -20.42
N ARG A 303 -23.10 5.60 -19.71
CA ARG A 303 -22.32 6.73 -20.22
C ARG A 303 -20.84 6.49 -19.98
N HIS A 304 -20.04 6.57 -21.04
CA HIS A 304 -18.60 6.45 -20.94
C HIS A 304 -18.05 7.57 -20.05
N LEU A 305 -17.32 7.20 -19.00
CA LEU A 305 -16.54 8.15 -18.22
C LEU A 305 -15.56 8.88 -19.15
N PRO A 306 -15.47 10.22 -19.08
CA PRO A 306 -14.42 10.91 -19.83
C PRO A 306 -13.07 10.38 -19.36
N SER A 307 -12.21 10.03 -20.33
CA SER A 307 -10.83 9.62 -20.06
C SER A 307 -10.16 10.61 -19.10
N ARG A 308 -9.66 10.11 -17.96
CA ARG A 308 -8.87 10.91 -17.02
C ARG A 308 -7.72 11.53 -17.82
N ARG A 309 -7.74 12.87 -17.96
CA ARG A 309 -6.64 13.58 -18.63
C ARG A 309 -5.41 13.39 -17.75
N ARG A 310 -4.47 12.57 -18.22
CA ARG A 310 -3.11 12.44 -17.68
C ARG A 310 -2.39 13.78 -17.68
#